data_AF-A0A2M8Q7Q0-F1
#
_entry.id   AF-A0A2M8Q7Q0-F1
#
_cell.length_a   1.000
_cell.length_b   1.000
_cell.length_c   1.000
_cell.angle_alpha   90.00
_cell.angle_beta   90.00
_cell.angle_gamma   90.00
#
_symmetry.space_group_name_H-M   'P 1'
#
loop_
_entity.id
_entity.type
_entity.pdbx_description
1 polymer ?
#
loop_
_entity_poly.entity_id
_entity_poly.type
_entity_poly.pdbx_seq_one_letter_code
_entity_poly.pdbx_strand_id
1 'polypeptide(L)'
;MNDPTHATHPSQPPGDDEIRWLLEHAMLEQSAAIRRRYIANGALWRRPYANAQPRAAAAMASVWFAAYPNAIITRPGESVLRTLGDPALWRTFAEIGIQAVHTGPMKRAGGVSARTFTPSIDGNFDRIGLE
;
A
#
# COMPACT_ATOMS: atom_id res chain seq x y z
N MET A 1 -6.05 23.91 -23.22
CA MET A 1 -5.55 22.70 -23.88
C MET A 1 -6.14 21.54 -23.10
N ASN A 2 -7.29 21.03 -23.53
CA ASN A 2 -8.04 20.00 -22.80
C ASN A 2 -7.39 18.65 -23.09
N ASP A 3 -6.84 18.01 -22.06
CA ASP A 3 -6.33 16.64 -22.13
C ASP A 3 -7.53 15.67 -22.08
N PRO A 4 -7.80 14.88 -23.14
CA PRO A 4 -8.96 14.02 -23.21
C PRO A 4 -8.62 12.67 -22.57
N THR A 5 -8.38 12.64 -21.26
CA THR A 5 -8.29 11.38 -20.49
C THR A 5 -9.64 10.96 -19.95
N HIS A 6 -10.71 11.15 -20.74
CA HIS A 6 -11.91 10.37 -20.55
C HIS A 6 -11.60 8.95 -21.00
N ALA A 7 -11.54 8.04 -20.03
CA ALA A 7 -11.46 6.61 -20.29
C ALA A 7 -12.61 6.23 -21.24
N THR A 8 -12.28 6.05 -22.51
CA THR A 8 -13.18 5.44 -23.48
C THR A 8 -13.49 4.05 -22.96
N HIS A 9 -14.73 3.81 -22.55
CA HIS A 9 -15.20 2.46 -22.31
C HIS A 9 -14.94 1.64 -23.58
N PRO A 10 -14.23 0.51 -23.50
CA PRO A 10 -14.01 -0.31 -24.68
C PRO A 10 -15.37 -0.74 -25.22
N SER A 11 -15.64 -0.39 -26.48
CA SER A 11 -16.87 -0.72 -27.20
C SER A 11 -16.98 -2.21 -27.53
N GLN A 12 -15.88 -2.95 -27.34
CA GLN A 12 -15.77 -4.39 -27.59
C GLN A 12 -15.40 -5.09 -26.28
N PRO A 13 -15.99 -6.27 -25.98
CA PRO A 13 -15.60 -7.04 -24.80
C PRO A 13 -14.09 -7.34 -24.82
N PRO A 14 -13.43 -7.37 -23.64
CA PRO A 14 -12.02 -7.67 -23.55
C PRO A 14 -11.73 -9.07 -24.12
N GLY A 15 -10.60 -9.22 -24.79
CA GLY A 15 -10.17 -10.53 -25.30
C GLY A 15 -9.73 -11.46 -24.17
N ASP A 16 -9.67 -12.77 -24.44
CA ASP A 16 -9.30 -13.80 -23.45
C ASP A 16 -7.96 -13.53 -22.75
N ASP A 17 -6.99 -12.95 -23.47
CA ASP A 17 -5.67 -12.61 -22.92
C ASP A 17 -5.72 -11.41 -21.96
N GLU A 18 -6.60 -10.45 -22.22
CA GLU A 18 -6.84 -9.32 -21.32
C GLU A 18 -7.56 -9.79 -20.06
N ILE A 19 -8.60 -10.62 -20.21
CA ILE A 19 -9.33 -11.23 -19.09
C ILE A 19 -8.37 -12.01 -18.19
N ARG A 20 -7.50 -12.83 -18.78
CA ARG A 20 -6.51 -13.61 -18.02
C ARG A 20 -5.58 -12.72 -17.22
N TRP A 21 -5.04 -11.67 -17.85
CA TRP A 21 -4.18 -10.70 -17.18
C TRP A 21 -4.93 -9.99 -16.02
N LEU A 22 -6.19 -9.61 -16.22
CA LEU A 22 -7.02 -9.01 -15.17
C LEU A 22 -7.23 -9.96 -14.00
N LEU A 23 -7.50 -11.24 -14.26
CA LEU A 23 -7.67 -12.27 -13.23
C LEU A 23 -6.37 -12.51 -12.43
N GLU A 24 -5.21 -12.51 -13.09
CA GLU A 24 -3.90 -12.64 -12.42
C GLU A 24 -3.63 -11.48 -11.43
N HIS A 25 -4.13 -10.29 -11.73
CA HIS A 25 -3.98 -9.09 -10.90
C HIS A 25 -5.16 -8.83 -9.96
N ALA A 26 -6.27 -9.57 -10.10
CA ALA A 26 -7.45 -9.39 -9.29
C ALA A 26 -7.19 -9.87 -7.85
N MET A 27 -7.36 -8.97 -6.88
CA MET A 27 -7.20 -9.30 -5.46
C MET A 27 -8.09 -10.46 -5.01
N LEU A 28 -9.29 -10.61 -5.59
CA LEU A 28 -10.19 -11.72 -5.27
C LEU A 28 -9.57 -13.06 -5.66
N GLU A 29 -8.99 -13.17 -6.86
CA GLU A 29 -8.30 -14.39 -7.30
C GLU A 29 -7.03 -14.64 -6.47
N GLN A 30 -6.21 -13.60 -6.25
CA GLN A 30 -5.03 -13.71 -5.40
C GLN A 30 -5.39 -14.16 -3.96
N SER A 31 -6.55 -13.73 -3.46
CA SER A 31 -7.04 -14.14 -2.13
C SER A 31 -7.30 -15.64 -2.03
N ALA A 32 -7.61 -16.33 -3.14
CA ALA A 32 -7.85 -17.78 -3.12
C ALA A 32 -6.61 -18.57 -2.67
N ALA A 33 -5.41 -18.07 -2.98
CA ALA A 33 -4.16 -18.65 -2.51
C ALA A 33 -3.96 -18.44 -1.00
N ILE A 34 -4.30 -17.25 -0.50
CA ILE A 34 -4.23 -16.91 0.93
C ILE A 34 -5.27 -17.70 1.72
N ARG A 35 -6.49 -17.82 1.20
CA ARG A 35 -7.63 -18.51 1.80
C ARG A 35 -7.26 -19.90 2.30
N ARG A 36 -6.47 -20.67 1.53
CA ARG A 36 -6.04 -22.03 1.91
C ARG A 36 -5.31 -22.09 3.26
N ARG A 37 -4.63 -21.03 3.68
CA ARG A 37 -3.92 -20.97 4.98
C ARG A 37 -4.85 -20.70 6.16
N TYR A 38 -6.02 -20.12 5.90
CA TYR A 38 -6.89 -19.52 6.91
C TYR A 38 -8.27 -20.17 7.00
N ILE A 39 -8.80 -20.72 5.91
CA ILE A 39 -10.10 -21.40 5.91
C ILE A 39 -10.03 -22.65 6.80
N ALA A 40 -11.11 -22.90 7.54
CA ALA A 40 -11.23 -24.01 8.49
C ALA A 40 -10.10 -24.08 9.55
N ASN A 41 -9.32 -23.01 9.72
CA ASN A 41 -8.28 -22.94 10.74
C ASN A 41 -8.78 -22.13 11.94
N GLY A 42 -8.99 -22.81 13.08
CA GLY A 42 -9.36 -22.19 14.34
C GLY A 42 -8.36 -21.14 14.83
N ALA A 43 -7.14 -21.07 14.29
CA ALA A 43 -6.13 -20.05 14.62
C ALA A 43 -6.66 -18.62 14.57
N LEU A 44 -7.55 -18.30 13.61
CA LEU A 44 -8.15 -16.96 13.51
C LEU A 44 -9.08 -16.59 14.68
N TRP A 45 -9.62 -17.60 15.37
CA TRP A 45 -10.61 -17.44 16.43
C TRP A 45 -10.06 -17.79 17.82
N ARG A 46 -8.88 -18.44 17.88
CA ARG A 46 -8.22 -18.85 19.13
C ARG A 46 -7.63 -17.68 19.93
N ARG A 47 -7.37 -16.55 19.30
CA ARG A 47 -6.89 -15.33 19.98
C ARG A 47 -7.96 -14.26 19.85
N PRO A 48 -8.91 -14.17 20.80
CA PRO A 48 -9.88 -13.10 20.82
C PRO A 48 -9.11 -11.80 21.01
N TYR A 49 -8.93 -11.04 19.92
CA TYR A 49 -8.26 -9.73 19.84
C TYR A 49 -6.85 -9.66 20.47
N ALA A 50 -5.92 -8.95 19.81
CA ALA A 50 -4.67 -8.63 20.48
C ALA A 50 -4.96 -7.72 21.69
N ASN A 51 -4.42 -8.02 22.87
CA ASN A 51 -4.46 -7.08 23.98
C ASN A 51 -3.65 -5.84 23.60
N ALA A 52 -4.33 -4.73 23.34
CA ALA A 52 -3.66 -3.48 23.01
C ALA A 52 -2.74 -3.05 24.16
N GLN A 53 -1.50 -2.69 23.83
CA GLN A 53 -0.52 -2.18 24.79
C GLN A 53 -0.15 -0.72 24.48
N PRO A 54 -1.11 0.23 24.54
CA PRO A 54 -0.86 1.61 24.12
C PRO A 54 0.23 2.28 24.96
N ARG A 55 0.34 1.94 26.25
CA ARG A 55 1.42 2.46 27.12
C ARG A 55 2.80 1.93 26.71
N ALA A 56 2.90 0.67 26.30
CA ALA A 56 4.15 0.11 25.80
C ALA A 56 4.54 0.76 24.47
N ALA A 57 3.59 0.94 23.55
CA ALA A 57 3.82 1.64 22.29
C ALA A 57 4.26 3.09 22.53
N ALA A 58 3.59 3.83 23.41
CA ALA A 58 3.98 5.19 23.78
C ALA A 58 5.36 5.25 24.46
N ALA A 59 5.67 4.29 25.34
CA ALA A 59 6.99 4.20 25.97
C ALA A 59 8.12 3.93 24.95
N MET A 60 7.82 3.23 23.86
CA MET A 60 8.77 3.00 22.76
C MET A 60 8.91 4.22 21.84
N ALA A 61 7.80 4.83 21.46
CA ALA A 61 7.76 5.99 20.57
C ALA A 61 6.54 6.86 20.89
N SER A 62 6.73 7.84 21.79
CA SER A 62 5.66 8.80 22.12
C SER A 62 5.42 9.81 21.00
N VAL A 63 6.40 9.98 20.11
CA VAL A 63 6.33 10.84 18.92
C VAL A 63 6.79 10.03 17.72
N TRP A 64 5.98 10.04 16.66
CA TRP A 64 6.27 9.39 15.39
C TRP A 64 6.02 10.30 14.21
N PHE A 65 6.75 10.07 13.13
CA PHE A 65 6.51 10.70 11.84
C PHE A 65 5.48 9.89 11.05
N ALA A 66 4.33 10.49 10.73
CA ALA A 66 3.33 9.88 9.86
C ALA A 66 3.68 10.18 8.40
N ALA A 67 4.35 9.22 7.74
CA ALA A 67 4.79 9.37 6.37
C ALA A 67 3.64 9.18 5.38
N TYR A 68 3.54 10.08 4.40
CA TYR A 68 2.63 9.94 3.26
C TYR A 68 3.45 9.87 1.96
N PRO A 69 3.65 8.68 1.36
CA PRO A 69 4.60 8.45 0.26
C PRO A 69 4.52 9.43 -0.89
N ASN A 70 3.30 9.71 -1.34
CA ASN A 70 3.07 10.54 -2.52
C ASN A 70 3.44 12.00 -2.27
N ALA A 71 3.66 12.41 -1.01
CA ALA A 71 4.16 13.73 -0.63
C ALA A 71 5.66 13.73 -0.25
N ILE A 72 6.37 12.60 -0.34
CA ILE A 72 7.80 12.54 -0.04
C ILE A 72 8.58 12.84 -1.32
N ILE A 73 9.31 13.95 -1.30
CA ILE A 73 10.25 14.31 -2.37
C ILE A 73 11.54 13.53 -2.13
N THR A 74 11.83 12.58 -3.01
CA THR A 74 13.04 11.75 -2.94
C THR A 74 14.20 12.39 -3.71
N ARG A 75 15.43 11.92 -3.47
CA ARG A 75 16.57 12.26 -4.35
C ARG A 75 16.33 11.63 -5.74
N PRO A 76 16.91 12.18 -6.82
CA PRO A 76 16.77 11.61 -8.16
C PRO A 76 17.15 10.12 -8.20
N GLY A 77 16.24 9.29 -8.70
CA GLY A 77 16.42 7.84 -8.79
C GLY A 77 16.24 7.05 -7.49
N GLU A 78 15.94 7.70 -6.36
CA GLU A 78 15.68 7.01 -5.09
C GLU A 78 14.18 6.74 -4.88
N SER A 79 13.87 5.58 -4.31
CA SER A 79 12.52 5.24 -3.88
C SER A 79 12.16 5.88 -2.53
N VAL A 80 10.87 6.00 -2.25
CA VAL A 80 10.38 6.48 -0.94
C VAL A 80 10.94 5.65 0.21
N LEU A 81 11.06 4.32 0.05
CA LEU A 81 11.63 3.44 1.07
C LEU A 81 13.11 3.74 1.33
N ARG A 82 13.88 4.09 0.28
CA ARG A 82 15.28 4.49 0.44
C ARG A 82 15.41 5.81 1.19
N THR A 83 14.55 6.79 0.88
CA THR A 83 14.50 8.07 1.60
C THR A 83 14.10 7.87 3.07
N LEU A 84 13.05 7.09 3.35
CA LEU A 84 12.62 6.80 4.73
C LEU A 84 13.63 5.93 5.50
N GLY A 85 14.50 5.21 4.80
CA GLY A 85 15.58 4.41 5.39
C GLY A 85 16.90 5.16 5.58
N ASP A 86 17.01 6.44 5.18
CA ASP A 86 18.27 7.20 5.22
C ASP A 86 18.75 7.38 6.69
N PRO A 87 19.94 6.88 7.06
CA PRO A 87 20.48 7.06 8.41
C PRO A 87 20.58 8.52 8.86
N ALA A 88 20.82 9.45 7.94
CA ALA A 88 20.86 10.88 8.26
C ALA A 88 19.49 11.38 8.70
N LEU A 89 18.41 10.96 8.01
CA LEU A 89 17.03 11.28 8.40
C LEU A 89 16.72 10.75 9.81
N TRP A 90 17.09 9.50 10.10
CA TRP A 90 16.87 8.91 11.43
C TRP A 90 17.64 9.61 12.55
N ARG A 91 18.85 10.10 12.27
CA ARG A 91 19.61 10.93 13.22
C ARG A 91 18.89 12.26 13.49
N THR A 92 18.47 12.96 12.43
CA THR A 92 17.70 14.20 12.57
C THR A 92 16.40 13.98 13.35
N PHE A 93 15.67 12.89 13.06
CA PHE A 93 14.46 12.53 13.79
C PHE A 93 14.73 12.31 15.28
N ALA A 94 15.77 11.55 15.62
CA ALA A 94 16.14 11.31 17.01
C ALA A 94 16.52 12.61 17.74
N GLU A 95 17.24 13.54 17.08
CA GLU A 95 17.62 14.84 17.63
C GLU A 95 16.40 15.71 18.00
N ILE A 96 15.29 15.60 17.24
CA ILE A 96 14.05 16.33 17.51
C ILE A 96 12.99 15.49 18.26
N GLY A 97 13.37 14.32 18.76
CA GLY A 97 12.52 13.47 19.60
C GLY A 97 11.53 12.56 18.86
N ILE A 98 11.64 12.43 17.52
CA ILE A 98 10.87 11.46 16.74
C ILE A 98 11.54 10.09 16.83
N GLN A 99 10.78 9.08 17.27
CA GLN A 99 11.33 7.75 17.61
C GLN A 99 10.80 6.63 16.72
N ALA A 100 9.80 6.91 15.88
CA ALA A 100 9.25 5.96 14.94
C ALA A 100 8.76 6.63 13.66
N VAL A 101 8.62 5.82 12.61
CA VAL A 101 7.98 6.21 11.35
C VAL A 101 6.78 5.29 11.15
N HIS A 102 5.60 5.88 11.03
CA HIS A 102 4.44 5.19 10.51
C HIS A 102 4.44 5.36 9.00
N THR A 103 4.79 4.29 8.28
CA THR A 103 4.70 4.26 6.83
C THR A 103 3.22 4.26 6.46
N GLY A 104 2.77 5.29 5.73
CA GLY A 104 1.41 5.36 5.19
C GLY A 104 1.07 4.20 4.25
N PRO A 105 -0.02 4.28 3.47
CA PRO A 105 -0.35 3.23 2.52
C PRO A 105 0.74 3.09 1.44
N MET A 106 1.47 1.97 1.48
CA MET A 106 2.55 1.65 0.53
C MET A 106 2.12 0.70 -0.60
N LYS A 107 1.00 0.02 -0.43
CA LYS A 107 0.54 -1.00 -1.38
C LYS A 107 0.09 -0.35 -2.67
N ARG A 108 0.13 -1.14 -3.75
CA ARG A 108 -0.35 -0.67 -5.06
C ARG A 108 -1.82 -0.30 -4.99
N ALA A 109 -2.13 0.87 -5.53
CA ALA A 109 -3.46 1.47 -5.54
C ALA A 109 -3.69 2.22 -6.86
N GLY A 110 -4.88 2.81 -7.00
CA GLY A 110 -5.31 3.48 -8.22
C GLY A 110 -6.15 2.56 -9.09
N GLY A 111 -5.87 2.56 -10.38
CA GLY A 111 -6.66 1.82 -11.36
C GLY A 111 -5.80 1.09 -12.38
N VAL A 112 -6.49 0.47 -13.34
CA VAL A 112 -5.87 -0.15 -14.50
C VAL A 112 -6.58 0.40 -15.74
N SER A 113 -5.79 0.81 -16.72
CA SER A 113 -6.26 1.08 -18.08
C SER A 113 -5.49 0.19 -19.05
N ALA A 114 -6.21 -0.71 -19.74
CA ALA A 114 -5.65 -1.85 -20.46
C ALA A 114 -4.73 -2.71 -19.57
N ARG A 115 -3.42 -2.51 -19.64
CA ARG A 115 -2.41 -3.20 -18.80
C ARG A 115 -1.50 -2.24 -18.04
N THR A 116 -1.86 -0.95 -18.03
CA THR A 116 -1.09 0.10 -17.38
C THR A 116 -1.77 0.49 -16.08
N PHE A 117 -1.01 0.47 -14.99
CA PHE A 117 -1.47 0.99 -13.72
C PHE A 117 -1.59 2.50 -13.78
N THR A 118 -2.71 3.03 -13.33
CA THR A 118 -2.93 4.47 -13.24
C THR A 118 -2.61 4.95 -11.82
N PRO A 119 -2.25 6.23 -11.65
CA PRO A 119 -2.06 6.80 -10.31
C PRO A 119 -3.29 6.63 -9.41
N SER A 120 -3.07 6.63 -8.10
CA SER A 120 -4.15 6.69 -7.10
C SER A 120 -4.75 8.09 -7.05
N ILE A 121 -6.08 8.17 -6.95
CA ILE A 121 -6.81 9.44 -6.75
C ILE A 121 -7.00 9.77 -5.27
N ASP A 122 -6.86 8.78 -4.41
CA ASP A 122 -7.21 8.80 -2.99
C ASP A 122 -5.98 8.75 -2.06
N GLY A 123 -4.77 8.63 -2.62
CA GLY A 123 -3.57 8.53 -1.80
C GLY A 123 -3.13 7.13 -1.40
N ASN A 124 -3.54 6.12 -2.17
CA ASN A 124 -3.22 4.72 -1.97
C ASN A 124 -4.02 3.99 -0.88
N PHE A 125 -5.10 4.59 -0.38
CA PHE A 125 -5.94 3.95 0.65
C PHE A 125 -6.69 2.74 0.09
N ASP A 126 -7.21 2.85 -1.13
CA ASP A 126 -7.87 1.80 -1.89
C ASP A 126 -6.84 1.03 -2.73
N ARG A 127 -6.20 0.07 -2.06
CA ARG A 127 -5.30 -0.86 -2.74
C ARG A 127 -6.06 -1.69 -3.78
N ILE A 128 -5.37 -1.95 -4.90
CA ILE A 128 -5.83 -2.83 -5.98
C ILE A 128 -4.99 -4.09 -6.13
N GLY A 129 -4.01 -4.28 -5.23
CA GLY A 129 -3.13 -5.44 -5.18
C GLY A 129 -2.82 -5.89 -3.77
N LEU A 130 -2.35 -7.13 -3.63
CA LEU A 130 -1.89 -7.69 -2.37
C LEU A 130 -0.38 -7.54 -2.15
N GLU A 131 0.36 -7.17 -3.20
CA GLU A 131 1.78 -6.82 -3.19
C GLU A 131 2.05 -5.44 -2.57
#